data_AF-H2C4V8-F1
#
_entry.id   AF-H2C4V8-F1
#
_cell.length_a   1.000
_cell.length_b   1.000
_cell.length_c   1.000
_cell.angle_alpha   90.00
_cell.angle_beta   90.00
_cell.angle_gamma   90.00
#
_symmetry.space_group_name_H-M   'P 1'
#
loop_
_entity.id
_entity.type
_entity.pdbx_description
1 polymer ?
#
loop_
_entity_poly.entity_id
_entity_poly.type
_entity_poly.pdbx_seq_one_letter_code
_entity_poly.pdbx_strand_id
1 'polypeptide(L)'
;MILGLPEWEVPITLVDEVSRYGDNADDTAREFLKVYREKGNEPLRRIRLVGTMNLVDARNLFYVGDALARRFVIFNLDYPKGTEDLDKILKSGDYSLPNEEGIRRLVACLRAHKVKLSPATVRTALGLYRELALKDQGSLRGLEEFKLSLELALGSLDPGRLKKFRQSLQECSRSGGA
;
A
#
# COMPACT_ATOMS: atom_id res chain seq x y z
N MET A 1 19.62 17.51 -9.07
CA MET A 1 19.30 18.95 -9.03
C MET A 1 17.81 19.05 -8.74
N ILE A 2 17.42 19.30 -7.50
CA ILE A 2 16.01 19.42 -7.12
C ILE A 2 15.64 20.87 -7.43
N LEU A 3 14.87 21.09 -8.50
CA LEU A 3 14.23 22.38 -8.76
C LEU A 3 13.37 22.72 -7.55
N GLY A 4 13.54 23.94 -7.02
CA GLY A 4 12.84 24.41 -5.81
C GLY A 4 11.34 24.15 -5.93
N LEU A 5 10.76 23.55 -4.88
CA LEU A 5 9.32 23.34 -4.81
C LEU A 5 8.62 24.71 -4.92
N PRO A 6 7.52 24.82 -5.68
CA PRO A 6 6.75 26.07 -5.73
C PRO A 6 6.34 26.48 -4.31
N GLU A 7 6.56 27.73 -3.96
CA GLU A 7 6.13 28.26 -2.67
C GLU A 7 4.60 28.26 -2.64
N TRP A 8 4.04 27.65 -1.59
CA TRP A 8 2.60 27.64 -1.38
C TRP A 8 2.19 29.02 -0.88
N GLU A 9 1.27 29.66 -1.61
CA GLU A 9 0.78 30.98 -1.28
C GLU A 9 -0.74 30.98 -1.25
N VAL A 10 -1.30 31.65 -0.24
CA VAL A 10 -2.72 32.00 -0.28
C VAL A 10 -2.91 33.09 -1.35
N PRO A 11 -3.85 32.93 -2.30
CA PRO A 11 -4.17 34.01 -3.22
C PRO A 11 -4.63 35.26 -2.46
N ILE A 12 -4.02 36.41 -2.73
CA ILE A 12 -4.39 37.67 -2.06
C ILE A 12 -5.87 38.02 -2.24
N THR A 13 -6.44 37.64 -3.39
CA THR A 13 -7.86 37.82 -3.69
C THR A 13 -8.77 37.10 -2.69
N LEU A 14 -8.36 35.93 -2.18
CA LEU A 14 -9.10 35.20 -1.17
C LEU A 14 -9.04 35.91 0.18
N VAL A 15 -7.87 36.46 0.54
CA VAL A 15 -7.70 37.24 1.78
C VAL A 15 -8.56 38.50 1.75
N ASP A 16 -8.58 39.19 0.61
CA ASP A 16 -9.40 40.38 0.39
C ASP A 16 -10.89 40.05 0.43
N GLU A 17 -11.28 38.93 -0.21
CA GLU A 17 -12.66 38.43 -0.19
C GLU A 17 -13.12 38.15 1.24
N VAL A 18 -12.36 37.36 2.01
CA VAL A 18 -12.68 37.04 3.41
C VAL A 18 -12.74 38.31 4.26
N SER A 19 -11.83 39.26 4.05
CA SER A 19 -11.81 40.53 4.78
C SER A 19 -13.03 41.41 4.52
N ARG A 20 -13.62 41.35 3.31
CA ARG A 20 -14.82 42.14 2.95
C ARG A 20 -16.09 41.69 3.66
N TYR A 21 -16.14 40.46 4.15
CA TYR A 21 -17.29 40.00 4.95
C TYR A 21 -17.41 40.72 6.29
N GLY A 22 -16.32 41.31 6.80
CA GLY A 22 -16.33 42.09 8.05
C GLY A 22 -16.97 41.33 9.21
N ASP A 23 -18.01 41.90 9.80
CA ASP A 23 -18.72 41.29 10.93
C ASP A 23 -19.51 40.02 10.55
N ASN A 24 -19.81 39.82 9.27
CA ASN A 24 -20.50 38.62 8.77
C ASN A 24 -19.57 37.42 8.58
N ALA A 25 -18.26 37.58 8.77
CA ALA A 25 -17.31 36.46 8.74
C ALA A 25 -17.54 35.55 9.94
N ASP A 26 -17.56 34.24 9.71
CA ASP A 26 -17.59 33.26 10.80
C ASP A 26 -16.28 33.27 11.61
N ASP A 27 -16.28 32.59 12.75
CA ASP A 27 -15.13 32.58 13.65
C ASP A 27 -13.89 31.92 13.02
N THR A 28 -14.08 30.99 12.07
CA THR A 28 -12.97 30.32 11.37
C THR A 28 -12.30 31.29 10.39
N ALA A 29 -13.08 32.07 9.65
CA ALA A 29 -12.62 33.10 8.74
C ALA A 29 -11.86 34.22 9.49
N ARG A 30 -12.36 34.63 10.67
CA ARG A 30 -11.68 35.61 11.53
C ARG A 30 -10.33 35.10 12.04
N GLU A 31 -10.29 33.85 12.51
CA GLU A 31 -9.06 33.22 12.98
C GLU A 31 -8.06 33.04 11.83
N PHE A 32 -8.53 32.65 10.65
CA PHE A 32 -7.71 32.60 9.44
C PHE A 32 -7.05 33.94 9.12
N LEU A 33 -7.82 35.04 9.08
CA LEU A 33 -7.27 36.37 8.79
C LEU A 33 -6.25 36.81 9.85
N LYS A 34 -6.52 36.53 11.13
CA LYS A 34 -5.59 36.84 12.23
C LYS A 34 -4.26 36.10 12.05
N VAL A 35 -4.32 34.78 11.85
CA VAL A 35 -3.13 33.94 11.64
C VAL A 35 -2.37 34.36 10.39
N TYR A 36 -3.08 34.67 9.30
CA TYR A 36 -2.47 35.10 8.05
C TYR A 36 -1.76 36.46 8.18
N ARG A 37 -2.33 37.42 8.93
CA ARG A 37 -1.66 38.71 9.20
C ARG A 37 -0.38 38.55 10.01
N GLU A 38 -0.38 37.65 10.99
CA GLU A 38 0.76 37.41 11.86
C GLU A 38 1.88 36.61 11.19
N LYS A 39 1.52 35.60 10.38
CA LYS A 39 2.46 34.58 9.90
C LYS A 39 2.55 34.48 8.37
N GLY A 40 1.68 35.16 7.63
CA GLY A 40 1.61 35.09 6.17
C GLY A 40 1.51 33.65 5.67
N ASN A 41 2.32 33.32 4.67
CA ASN A 41 2.40 31.98 4.07
C ASN A 41 3.32 31.01 4.85
N GLU A 42 3.96 31.42 5.95
CA GLU A 42 4.89 30.57 6.70
C GLU A 42 4.26 29.23 7.14
N PRO A 43 3.02 29.17 7.64
CA PRO A 43 2.40 27.91 8.04
C PRO A 43 2.21 26.95 6.87
N LEU A 44 1.96 27.46 5.66
CA LEU A 44 1.77 26.63 4.46
C LEU A 44 3.03 25.85 4.10
N ARG A 45 4.21 26.40 4.41
CA ARG A 45 5.50 25.72 4.17
C ARG A 45 5.67 24.43 4.97
N ARG A 46 4.94 24.32 6.10
CA ARG A 46 4.96 23.16 7.00
C ARG A 46 3.94 22.09 6.61
N ILE A 47 3.01 22.40 5.71
CA ILE A 47 2.00 21.44 5.26
C ILE A 47 2.65 20.47 4.27
N ARG A 48 2.36 19.18 4.46
CA ARG A 48 2.72 18.10 3.54
C ARG A 48 1.47 17.29 3.25
N LEU A 49 1.13 17.16 1.98
CA LEU A 49 0.00 16.36 1.51
C LEU A 49 0.54 15.09 0.89
N VAL A 50 0.16 13.95 1.47
CA VAL A 50 0.51 12.62 0.96
C VAL A 50 -0.78 11.88 0.65
N GLY A 51 -0.99 11.54 -0.61
CA GLY A 51 -2.14 10.76 -1.07
C GLY A 51 -1.71 9.36 -1.52
N THR A 52 -2.58 8.38 -1.35
CA THR A 52 -2.44 7.04 -1.93
C THR A 52 -3.61 6.78 -2.88
N MET A 53 -3.34 6.13 -4.01
CA MET A 53 -4.36 5.80 -4.99
C MET A 53 -4.01 4.45 -5.63
N ASN A 54 -5.00 3.57 -5.80
CA ASN A 54 -4.76 2.33 -6.51
C ASN A 54 -4.64 2.60 -8.02
N LEU A 55 -3.82 1.80 -8.70
CA LEU A 55 -3.52 1.99 -10.12
C LEU A 55 -4.74 1.79 -11.04
N VAL A 56 -5.75 1.04 -10.58
CA VAL A 56 -7.05 0.89 -11.28
C VAL A 56 -7.86 2.18 -11.18
N ASP A 57 -7.92 2.77 -9.99
CA ASP A 57 -8.65 4.01 -9.74
C ASP A 57 -8.01 5.18 -10.47
N ALA A 58 -6.67 5.24 -10.49
CA ALA A 58 -5.90 6.23 -11.24
C ALA A 58 -6.23 6.23 -12.75
N ARG A 59 -6.41 5.02 -13.33
CA ARG A 59 -6.76 4.86 -14.75
C ARG A 59 -8.23 5.10 -15.05
N ASN A 60 -9.13 4.94 -14.07
CA ASN A 60 -10.57 5.10 -14.30
C ASN A 60 -11.07 6.51 -13.97
N LEU A 61 -10.34 7.27 -13.14
CA LEU A 61 -10.64 8.66 -12.79
C LEU A 61 -10.07 9.68 -13.79
N PHE A 62 -9.95 9.33 -15.07
CA PHE A 62 -9.15 10.03 -16.10
C PHE A 62 -9.07 11.57 -16.00
N TYR A 63 -10.20 12.29 -15.87
CA TYR A 63 -10.16 13.76 -15.84
C TYR A 63 -9.76 14.36 -14.49
N VAL A 64 -10.25 13.80 -13.38
CA VAL A 64 -9.97 14.33 -12.02
C VAL A 64 -8.64 13.79 -11.50
N GLY A 65 -8.37 12.51 -11.76
CA GLY A 65 -7.14 11.82 -11.43
C GLY A 65 -5.92 12.45 -12.10
N ASP A 66 -5.97 12.72 -13.41
CA ASP A 66 -4.83 13.36 -14.10
C ASP A 66 -4.63 14.81 -13.66
N ALA A 67 -5.70 15.59 -13.50
CA ALA A 67 -5.59 16.98 -13.06
C ALA A 67 -5.04 17.09 -11.62
N LEU A 68 -5.45 16.17 -10.74
CA LEU A 68 -4.94 16.09 -9.38
C LEU A 68 -3.49 15.60 -9.35
N ALA A 69 -3.18 14.51 -10.06
CA ALA A 69 -1.85 13.90 -10.08
C ALA A 69 -0.75 14.86 -10.59
N ARG A 70 -1.09 15.80 -11.49
CA ARG A 70 -0.17 16.88 -11.94
C ARG A 70 0.34 17.78 -10.81
N ARG A 71 -0.34 17.82 -9.66
CA ARG A 71 0.05 18.64 -8.49
C ARG A 71 0.90 17.87 -7.47
N PHE A 72 1.17 16.59 -7.71
CA PHE A 72 1.92 15.73 -6.81
C PHE A 72 3.17 15.17 -7.48
N VAL A 73 4.21 14.93 -6.67
CA VAL A 73 5.29 14.03 -7.07
C VAL A 73 4.77 12.61 -6.94
N ILE A 74 4.73 11.88 -8.06
CA ILE A 74 4.15 10.54 -8.12
C ILE A 74 5.25 9.50 -7.85
N PHE A 75 5.01 8.65 -6.86
CA PHE A 75 5.81 7.46 -6.59
C PHE A 75 5.00 6.21 -6.90
N ASN A 76 5.46 5.40 -7.84
CA ASN A 76 4.83 4.12 -8.14
C ASN A 76 5.37 3.05 -7.20
N LEU A 77 4.48 2.42 -6.43
CA LEU A 77 4.79 1.29 -5.58
C LEU A 77 4.40 -0.01 -6.28
N ASP A 78 5.37 -0.65 -6.92
CA ASP A 78 5.17 -1.94 -7.56
C ASP A 78 5.06 -3.08 -6.54
N TYR A 79 4.50 -4.20 -6.99
CA TYR A 79 4.56 -5.44 -6.22
C TYR A 79 6.03 -5.85 -6.01
N PRO A 80 6.39 -6.38 -4.82
CA PRO A 80 7.75 -6.85 -4.59
C PRO A 80 8.14 -7.95 -5.57
N LYS A 81 9.40 -7.94 -6.00
CA LYS A 81 9.96 -8.96 -6.90
C LYS A 81 10.67 -10.09 -6.14
N GLY A 82 11.35 -9.76 -5.02
CA GLY A 82 12.08 -10.70 -4.19
C GLY A 82 11.27 -11.15 -2.98
N THR A 83 11.93 -11.33 -1.84
CA THR A 83 11.35 -11.75 -0.55
C THR A 83 11.76 -10.83 0.61
N GLU A 84 12.24 -9.63 0.31
CA GLU A 84 12.76 -8.68 1.31
C GLU A 84 11.68 -8.20 2.29
N ASP A 85 10.42 -8.19 1.86
CA ASP A 85 9.27 -7.94 2.71
C ASP A 85 8.99 -9.10 3.68
N LEU A 86 9.26 -10.35 3.29
CA LEU A 86 9.15 -11.50 4.20
C LEU A 86 10.13 -11.35 5.36
N ASP A 87 11.38 -10.95 5.09
CA ASP A 87 12.35 -10.71 6.17
C ASP A 87 11.84 -9.73 7.22
N LYS A 88 11.18 -8.67 6.77
CA LYS A 88 10.59 -7.67 7.67
C LYS A 88 9.39 -8.24 8.41
N ILE A 89 8.49 -8.96 7.72
CA ILE A 89 7.31 -9.57 8.32
C ILE A 89 7.73 -10.56 9.40
N LEU A 90 8.67 -11.45 9.10
CA LEU A 90 9.17 -12.51 9.98
C LEU A 90 9.95 -11.97 11.18
N LYS A 91 10.67 -10.84 11.03
CA LYS A 91 11.32 -10.17 12.16
C LYS A 91 10.33 -9.40 13.05
N SER A 92 9.22 -8.91 12.47
CA SER A 92 8.28 -8.00 13.16
C SER A 92 7.21 -8.70 13.99
N GLY A 93 6.87 -9.94 13.66
CA GLY A 93 6.10 -10.80 14.55
C GLY A 93 7.00 -11.92 15.04
N ASP A 94 6.75 -12.46 16.22
CA ASP A 94 7.35 -13.71 16.70
C ASP A 94 6.91 -14.90 15.81
N TYR A 95 7.30 -14.87 14.53
CA TYR A 95 6.98 -15.87 13.53
C TYR A 95 8.12 -16.90 13.53
N SER A 96 8.10 -17.83 14.48
CA SER A 96 8.80 -19.10 14.28
C SER A 96 7.94 -19.96 13.36
N LEU A 97 8.22 -19.92 12.06
CA LEU A 97 7.47 -20.67 11.07
C LEU A 97 8.12 -22.03 10.82
N PRO A 98 7.33 -23.12 10.82
CA PRO A 98 7.80 -24.36 10.21
C PRO A 98 8.08 -24.11 8.73
N ASN A 99 9.22 -24.62 8.24
CA ASN A 99 9.62 -24.57 6.82
C ASN A 99 9.71 -23.16 6.21
N GLU A 100 10.30 -22.21 6.94
CA GLU A 100 10.54 -20.83 6.46
C GLU A 100 11.24 -20.78 5.09
N GLU A 101 12.25 -21.64 4.87
CA GLU A 101 12.97 -21.72 3.60
C GLU A 101 12.09 -22.17 2.43
N GLY A 102 11.18 -23.13 2.67
CA GLY A 102 10.20 -23.54 1.67
C GLY A 102 9.22 -22.43 1.32
N ILE A 103 8.75 -21.69 2.33
CA ILE A 103 7.86 -20.53 2.16
C ILE A 103 8.55 -19.44 1.35
N ARG A 104 9.80 -19.10 1.67
CA ARG A 104 10.60 -18.10 0.95
C ARG A 104 10.77 -18.47 -0.51
N ARG A 105 11.16 -19.73 -0.80
CA ARG A 105 11.33 -20.22 -2.18
C ARG A 105 10.02 -20.19 -2.96
N LEU A 106 8.90 -20.59 -2.34
CA LEU A 106 7.59 -20.55 -2.99
C LEU A 106 7.18 -19.11 -3.34
N VAL A 107 7.30 -18.17 -2.40
CA VAL A 107 6.93 -16.77 -2.65
C VAL A 107 7.83 -16.14 -3.72
N ALA A 108 9.14 -16.38 -3.67
CA ALA A 108 10.07 -15.93 -4.68
C ALA A 108 9.70 -16.47 -6.07
N CYS A 109 9.41 -17.77 -6.17
CA CYS A 109 9.00 -18.39 -7.43
C CYS A 109 7.69 -17.80 -7.98
N LEU A 110 6.67 -17.63 -7.13
CA LEU A 110 5.39 -17.05 -7.54
C LEU A 110 5.55 -15.62 -8.08
N ARG A 111 6.40 -14.81 -7.42
CA ARG A 111 6.72 -13.46 -7.89
C ARG A 111 7.49 -13.46 -9.21
N ALA A 112 8.41 -14.41 -9.41
CA ALA A 112 9.10 -14.61 -10.68
C ALA A 112 8.13 -14.97 -11.83
N HIS A 113 7.07 -15.72 -11.54
CA HIS A 113 5.96 -16.01 -12.46
C HIS A 113 4.97 -14.85 -12.62
N LYS A 114 5.34 -13.64 -12.15
CA LYS A 114 4.53 -12.41 -12.23
C LYS A 114 3.17 -12.51 -11.51
N VAL A 115 3.04 -13.40 -10.53
CA VAL A 115 1.88 -13.41 -9.65
C VAL A 115 1.92 -12.16 -8.76
N LYS A 116 0.82 -11.41 -8.75
CA LYS A 116 0.67 -10.16 -7.97
C LYS A 116 0.46 -10.45 -6.48
N LEU A 117 1.53 -10.83 -5.79
CA LEU A 117 1.52 -11.10 -4.34
C LEU A 117 2.00 -9.88 -3.54
N SER A 118 1.04 -9.16 -2.95
CA SER A 118 1.34 -8.03 -2.08
C SER A 118 1.94 -8.50 -0.73
N PRO A 119 2.74 -7.66 -0.04
CA PRO A 119 3.17 -7.95 1.32
C PRO A 119 2.00 -8.24 2.27
N ALA A 120 0.87 -7.55 2.10
CA ALA A 120 -0.33 -7.78 2.90
C ALA A 120 -0.91 -9.18 2.68
N THR A 121 -1.01 -9.63 1.42
CA THR A 121 -1.44 -10.99 1.06
C THR A 121 -0.56 -12.04 1.72
N VAL A 122 0.76 -11.88 1.65
CA VAL A 122 1.70 -12.81 2.28
C VAL A 122 1.55 -12.80 3.80
N ARG A 123 1.44 -11.61 4.43
CA ARG A 123 1.24 -11.49 5.88
C ARG A 123 -0.05 -12.17 6.34
N THR A 124 -1.15 -11.98 5.62
CA THR A 124 -2.43 -12.64 5.91
C THR A 124 -2.30 -14.15 5.77
N ALA A 125 -1.66 -14.64 4.70
CA ALA A 125 -1.41 -16.06 4.49
C ALA A 125 -0.58 -16.68 5.63
N LEU A 126 0.45 -15.98 6.10
CA LEU A 126 1.28 -16.42 7.23
C LEU A 126 0.48 -16.45 8.54
N GLY A 127 -0.40 -15.48 8.77
CA GLY A 127 -1.33 -15.48 9.91
C GLY A 127 -2.26 -16.70 9.89
N LEU A 128 -2.92 -16.95 8.75
CA LEU A 128 -3.80 -18.12 8.56
C LEU A 128 -3.04 -19.44 8.71
N TYR A 129 -1.86 -19.54 8.12
CA TYR A 129 -1.00 -20.72 8.23
C TYR A 129 -0.67 -21.05 9.68
N ARG A 130 -0.35 -20.04 10.49
CA ARG A 130 -0.11 -20.22 11.93
C ARG A 130 -1.36 -20.67 12.68
N GLU A 131 -2.51 -20.04 12.42
CA GLU A 131 -3.76 -20.42 13.08
C GLU A 131 -4.15 -21.86 12.78
N LEU A 132 -3.93 -22.30 11.54
CA LEU A 132 -4.07 -23.70 11.18
C LEU A 132 -3.06 -24.53 11.98
N ALA A 133 -1.77 -24.15 11.98
CA ALA A 133 -0.69 -24.87 12.65
C ALA A 133 -0.93 -25.13 14.15
N LEU A 134 -1.53 -24.16 14.84
CA LEU A 134 -1.87 -24.25 16.26
C LEU A 134 -3.05 -25.19 16.55
N LYS A 135 -3.96 -25.39 15.59
CA LYS A 135 -5.16 -26.23 15.77
C LYS A 135 -4.88 -27.72 15.59
N ASP A 136 -3.83 -28.10 14.88
CA ASP A 136 -3.60 -29.48 14.44
C ASP A 136 -2.48 -30.22 15.21
N GLN A 137 -2.33 -29.94 16.52
CA GLN A 137 -1.35 -30.59 17.42
C GLN A 137 0.08 -30.75 16.83
N GLY A 138 0.55 -29.80 16.03
CA GLY A 138 1.91 -29.81 15.47
C GLY A 138 2.13 -30.72 14.25
N SER A 139 1.07 -31.23 13.61
CA SER A 139 1.13 -31.99 12.34
C SER A 139 1.45 -31.10 11.13
N LEU A 140 1.15 -29.80 11.23
CA LEU A 140 1.31 -28.84 10.13
C LEU A 140 2.76 -28.40 9.95
N ARG A 141 3.53 -29.23 9.25
CA ARG A 141 4.90 -28.94 8.82
C ARG A 141 5.02 -28.75 7.31
N GLY A 142 3.90 -28.82 6.59
CA GLY A 142 3.88 -28.83 5.14
C GLY A 142 3.92 -27.45 4.51
N LEU A 143 4.50 -27.39 3.32
CA LEU A 143 4.35 -26.26 2.41
C LEU A 143 2.92 -26.19 1.84
N GLU A 144 2.16 -27.30 1.89
CA GLU A 144 0.80 -27.41 1.34
C GLU A 144 -0.21 -26.53 2.08
N GLU A 145 -0.10 -26.42 3.39
CA GLU A 145 -1.08 -25.66 4.17
C GLU A 145 -0.79 -24.16 4.12
N PHE A 146 0.48 -23.81 3.89
CA PHE A 146 0.82 -22.45 3.50
C PHE A 146 0.27 -22.12 2.10
N LYS A 147 0.34 -23.05 1.14
CA LYS A 147 -0.28 -22.85 -0.19
C LYS A 147 -1.79 -22.62 -0.09
N LEU A 148 -2.48 -23.41 0.72
CA LEU A 148 -3.92 -23.22 0.99
C LEU A 148 -4.18 -21.85 1.61
N SER A 149 -3.40 -21.48 2.61
CA SER A 149 -3.50 -20.18 3.27
C SER A 149 -3.27 -19.01 2.31
N LEU A 150 -2.33 -19.17 1.36
CA LEU A 150 -2.03 -18.18 0.33
C LEU A 150 -3.17 -18.05 -0.69
N GLU A 151 -3.79 -19.17 -1.06
CA GLU A 151 -4.98 -19.18 -1.92
C GLU A 151 -6.16 -18.46 -1.26
N LEU A 152 -6.40 -18.70 0.03
CA LEU A 152 -7.44 -18.02 0.81
C LEU A 152 -7.13 -16.51 0.94
N ALA A 153 -5.87 -16.15 1.17
CA ALA A 153 -5.45 -14.75 1.36
C ALA A 153 -5.49 -13.89 0.08
N LEU A 154 -5.55 -14.50 -1.11
CA LEU A 154 -5.67 -13.76 -2.37
C LEU A 154 -6.98 -12.96 -2.48
N GLY A 155 -8.04 -13.41 -1.80
CA GLY A 155 -9.32 -12.70 -1.74
C GLY A 155 -9.97 -12.46 -3.11
N SER A 156 -9.61 -13.24 -4.14
CA SER A 156 -10.15 -13.10 -5.49
C SER A 156 -11.27 -14.10 -5.73
N LEU A 157 -12.42 -13.62 -6.22
CA LEU A 157 -13.54 -14.47 -6.65
C LEU A 157 -13.53 -14.76 -8.16
N ASP A 158 -12.57 -14.20 -8.91
CA ASP A 158 -12.47 -14.38 -10.36
C ASP A 158 -11.91 -15.78 -10.71
N PRO A 159 -12.69 -16.65 -11.37
CA PRO A 159 -12.27 -18.04 -11.62
C PRO A 159 -11.03 -18.13 -12.54
N GLY A 160 -10.87 -17.18 -13.47
CA GLY A 160 -9.74 -17.15 -14.40
C GLY A 160 -8.42 -16.80 -13.70
N ARG A 161 -8.46 -15.83 -12.79
CA ARG A 161 -7.32 -15.44 -11.94
C ARG A 161 -6.98 -16.55 -10.96
N LEU A 162 -7.97 -17.17 -10.33
CA LEU A 162 -7.74 -18.31 -9.44
C LEU A 162 -7.13 -19.50 -10.18
N LYS A 163 -7.60 -19.81 -11.40
CA LYS A 163 -7.01 -20.89 -12.22
C LYS A 163 -5.54 -20.61 -12.56
N LYS A 164 -5.22 -19.40 -13.01
CA LYS A 164 -3.83 -18.99 -13.31
C LYS A 164 -2.93 -19.03 -12.08
N PHE A 165 -3.46 -18.60 -10.93
CA PHE A 165 -2.75 -18.67 -9.67
C PHE A 165 -2.45 -20.12 -9.27
N ARG A 166 -3.44 -21.01 -9.29
CA ARG A 166 -3.27 -22.44 -8.99
C ARG A 166 -2.24 -23.11 -9.91
N GLN A 167 -2.25 -22.78 -11.20
CA GLN A 167 -1.24 -23.25 -12.15
C GLN A 167 0.17 -22.82 -11.74
N SER A 168 0.36 -21.52 -11.47
CA SER A 168 1.65 -20.98 -11.03
C SER A 168 2.11 -21.61 -9.71
N LEU A 169 1.18 -21.86 -8.80
CA LEU A 169 1.42 -22.48 -7.50
C LEU A 169 1.85 -23.94 -7.65
N GLN A 170 1.25 -24.71 -8.57
CA GLN A 170 1.67 -26.07 -8.88
C GLN A 170 3.07 -26.12 -9.53
N GLU A 171 3.35 -25.22 -10.47
CA GLU A 171 4.67 -25.12 -11.12
C GLU A 171 5.77 -24.82 -10.09
N CYS A 172 5.56 -23.80 -9.26
CA CYS A 172 6.49 -23.42 -8.20
C CYS A 172 6.65 -24.46 -7.09
N SER A 173 5.69 -25.37 -6.96
CA SER A 173 5.77 -26.49 -6.01
C SER A 173 6.68 -27.62 -6.51
N ARG A 174 6.81 -27.79 -7.84
CA ARG A 174 7.63 -28.86 -8.45
C ARG A 174 9.10 -28.49 -8.56
N SER A 175 9.41 -27.20 -8.72
CA SER A 175 10.77 -26.67 -8.82
C SER A 175 11.57 -26.68 -7.50
N GLY A 176 10.97 -27.09 -6.37
CA GLY A 176 11.63 -27.17 -5.07
C GLY A 176 12.07 -28.58 -4.65
N GLY A 177 11.94 -29.58 -5.53
CA GLY A 177 12.17 -31.00 -5.24
C GLY A 177 13.41 -31.62 -5.93
N ALA A 178 14.42 -30.83 -6.28
CA ALA A 178 15.70 -31.32 -6.80
C ALA A 178 16.86 -30.85 -5.92
#